data_AF-A0A957N4B5-F1
#
_entry.id   AF-A0A957N4B5-F1
#
_cell.length_a   1.000
_cell.length_b   1.000
_cell.length_c   1.000
_cell.angle_alpha   90.00
_cell.angle_beta   90.00
_cell.angle_gamma   90.00
#
_symmetry.space_group_name_H-M   'P 1'
#
loop_
_entity.id
_entity.type
_entity.pdbx_description
1 polymer ?
#
loop_
_entity_poly.entity_id
_entity_poly.type
_entity_poly.pdbx_seq_one_letter_code
_entity_poly.pdbx_strand_id
1 'polypeptide(L)'
;MPRRDYLHDAVKHALVKAEWIVTDDPFRISFGIRKVFVDLGAERNLLAAEKGKEKIAVEIKSFVGISKMNDLENAIGQYIVYRTYLHEIDPERILYLAIDTETYSEIFNDISGRILLDVNQIRLIVVDSEQEAIAEWTS
;
A
#
# COMPACT_ATOMS: atom_id res chain seq x y z
N MET A 1 -15.30 11.01 11.88
CA MET A 1 -14.90 9.66 11.42
C MET A 1 -13.42 9.50 11.71
N PRO A 2 -12.95 8.34 12.20
CA PRO A 2 -11.55 8.17 12.55
C PRO A 2 -10.67 8.38 11.30
N ARG A 3 -9.50 9.00 11.47
CA ARG A 3 -8.52 9.36 10.42
C ARG A 3 -8.02 8.15 9.60
N ARG A 4 -8.37 6.92 9.97
CA ARG A 4 -8.10 5.71 9.19
C ARG A 4 -8.96 5.60 7.94
N ASP A 5 -10.21 6.06 8.01
CA ASP A 5 -11.19 5.83 6.95
C ASP A 5 -10.94 6.73 5.72
N TYR A 6 -10.35 7.93 5.89
CA TYR A 6 -10.21 8.90 4.78
C TYR A 6 -9.30 8.40 3.65
N LEU A 7 -8.09 7.91 3.97
CA LEU A 7 -7.14 7.53 2.94
C LEU A 7 -7.54 6.20 2.30
N HIS A 8 -8.16 5.30 3.06
CA HIS A 8 -8.64 4.02 2.54
C HIS A 8 -9.66 4.23 1.42
N ASP A 9 -10.68 5.03 1.70
CA ASP A 9 -11.72 5.34 0.71
C ASP A 9 -11.15 6.12 -0.48
N ALA A 10 -10.26 7.09 -0.23
CA ALA A 10 -9.61 7.85 -1.29
C ALA A 10 -8.79 6.96 -2.24
N VAL A 11 -8.00 6.01 -1.71
CA VAL A 11 -7.23 5.05 -2.53
C VAL A 11 -8.16 4.15 -3.33
N LYS A 12 -9.23 3.64 -2.70
CA LYS A 12 -10.22 2.80 -3.37
C LYS A 12 -10.90 3.54 -4.51
N HIS A 13 -11.36 4.76 -4.28
CA HIS A 13 -11.96 5.61 -5.31
C HIS A 13 -10.97 5.96 -6.41
N ALA A 14 -9.71 6.25 -6.08
CA ALA A 14 -8.64 6.52 -7.04
C ALA A 14 -8.37 5.33 -7.97
N LEU A 15 -8.32 4.10 -7.41
CA LEU A 15 -8.20 2.87 -8.18
C LEU A 15 -9.39 2.70 -9.14
N VAL A 16 -10.63 2.88 -8.66
CA VAL A 16 -11.83 2.78 -9.48
C VAL A 16 -11.86 3.84 -10.59
N LYS A 17 -11.47 5.08 -10.31
CA LYS A 17 -11.33 6.15 -11.32
C LYS A 17 -10.28 5.83 -12.38
N ALA A 18 -9.21 5.12 -11.98
CA ALA A 18 -8.20 4.58 -12.89
C ALA A 18 -8.61 3.25 -13.57
N GLU A 19 -9.91 2.89 -13.48
CA GLU A 19 -10.52 1.69 -14.06
C GLU A 19 -9.98 0.37 -13.53
N TRP A 20 -9.45 0.36 -12.31
CA TRP A 20 -9.17 -0.87 -11.58
C TRP A 20 -10.45 -1.40 -10.93
N ILE A 21 -10.64 -2.71 -10.99
CA ILE A 21 -11.74 -3.41 -10.32
C ILE A 21 -11.21 -3.90 -8.98
N VAL A 22 -11.71 -3.35 -7.87
CA VAL A 22 -11.37 -3.84 -6.53
C VAL A 22 -12.08 -5.18 -6.30
N THR A 23 -11.30 -6.24 -6.09
CA THR A 23 -11.82 -7.61 -5.91
C THR A 23 -12.01 -7.97 -4.46
N ASP A 24 -11.13 -7.47 -3.57
CA ASP A 24 -11.17 -7.77 -2.14
C ASP A 24 -10.79 -6.55 -1.30
N ASP A 25 -11.59 -6.31 -0.27
CA ASP A 25 -11.44 -5.22 0.70
C ASP A 25 -12.04 -5.66 2.05
N PRO A 26 -11.25 -6.22 2.99
CA PRO A 26 -9.80 -6.42 2.91
C PRO A 26 -9.39 -7.68 2.16
N PHE A 27 -8.28 -7.59 1.43
CA PHE A 27 -7.57 -8.73 0.87
C PHE A 27 -6.74 -9.44 1.95
N ARG A 28 -6.76 -10.78 1.94
CA ARG A 28 -6.16 -11.61 3.00
C ARG A 28 -5.07 -12.52 2.45
N ILE A 29 -3.83 -12.31 2.91
CA ILE A 29 -2.71 -13.20 2.63
C ILE A 29 -2.69 -14.32 3.68
N SER A 30 -2.82 -15.56 3.21
CA SER A 30 -2.68 -16.78 4.03
C SER A 30 -1.48 -17.57 3.52
N PHE A 31 -0.48 -17.81 4.37
CA PHE A 31 0.72 -18.55 4.01
C PHE A 31 1.00 -19.67 5.04
N GLY A 32 0.93 -20.91 4.58
CA GLY A 32 0.95 -22.09 5.47
C GLY A 32 -0.20 -22.05 6.48
N ILE A 33 0.11 -22.28 7.77
CA ILE A 33 -0.86 -22.17 8.87
C ILE A 33 -1.06 -20.73 9.37
N ARG A 34 -0.29 -19.76 8.86
CA ARG A 34 -0.30 -18.37 9.36
C ARG A 34 -1.25 -17.50 8.55
N LYS A 35 -2.02 -16.68 9.26
CA LYS A 35 -2.85 -15.62 8.68
C LYS A 35 -2.17 -14.28 8.95
N VAL A 36 -1.40 -13.83 7.96
CA VAL A 36 -0.43 -12.73 8.11
C VAL A 36 -1.09 -11.43 8.58
N PHE A 37 -2.30 -11.17 8.10
CA PHE A 37 -3.09 -10.00 8.45
C PHE A 37 -3.40 -9.86 9.95
N VAL A 38 -3.68 -10.97 10.63
CA VAL A 38 -3.95 -11.01 12.08
C VAL A 38 -2.64 -10.91 12.84
N ASP A 39 -1.62 -11.62 12.39
CA ASP A 39 -0.33 -11.71 13.07
C ASP A 39 0.49 -10.39 12.99
N LEU A 40 0.30 -9.57 11.95
CA LEU A 40 0.96 -8.27 11.79
C LEU A 40 0.11 -7.08 12.27
N GLY A 41 -1.05 -7.31 12.87
CA GLY A 41 -1.96 -6.25 13.31
C GLY A 41 -2.50 -5.37 12.16
N ALA A 42 -2.49 -5.88 10.93
CA ALA A 42 -2.78 -5.13 9.71
C ALA A 42 -4.25 -5.21 9.30
N GLU A 43 -5.15 -5.06 10.26
CA GLU A 43 -6.46 -5.70 10.20
C GLU A 43 -7.47 -5.18 9.15
N ARG A 44 -7.19 -4.20 8.24
CA ARG A 44 -8.10 -3.83 7.10
C ARG A 44 -7.47 -3.10 5.89
N ASN A 45 -6.16 -2.84 5.85
CA ASN A 45 -5.64 -1.81 4.94
C ASN A 45 -5.07 -2.37 3.62
N LEU A 46 -5.14 -3.68 3.41
CA LEU A 46 -4.68 -4.32 2.19
C LEU A 46 -5.87 -4.56 1.26
N LEU A 47 -5.83 -3.99 0.05
CA LEU A 47 -6.82 -4.21 -1.00
C LEU A 47 -6.25 -5.12 -2.08
N ALA A 48 -7.13 -5.82 -2.80
CA ALA A 48 -6.79 -6.44 -4.08
C ALA A 48 -7.58 -5.75 -5.19
N ALA A 49 -6.91 -5.49 -6.30
CA ALA A 49 -7.55 -4.93 -7.48
C ALA A 49 -6.97 -5.53 -8.76
N GLU A 50 -7.75 -5.49 -9.84
CA GLU A 50 -7.38 -6.06 -11.13
C GLU A 50 -7.79 -5.13 -12.28
N LYS A 51 -6.94 -5.04 -13.32
CA LYS A 51 -7.22 -4.33 -14.57
C LYS A 51 -6.75 -5.18 -15.75
N GLY A 52 -7.70 -5.80 -16.46
CA GLY A 52 -7.39 -6.75 -17.53
C GLY A 52 -6.69 -7.99 -16.99
N LYS A 53 -5.39 -8.16 -17.31
CA LYS A 53 -4.55 -9.26 -16.80
C LYS A 53 -3.67 -8.85 -15.62
N GLU A 54 -3.63 -7.56 -15.31
CA GLU A 54 -2.80 -7.04 -14.24
C GLU A 54 -3.52 -7.22 -12.91
N LYS A 55 -2.80 -7.75 -11.91
CA LYS A 55 -3.28 -7.97 -10.56
C LYS A 55 -2.39 -7.20 -9.60
N ILE A 56 -3.00 -6.46 -8.69
CA ILE A 56 -2.28 -5.75 -7.63
C ILE A 56 -2.84 -6.08 -6.26
N ALA A 57 -1.96 -6.00 -5.27
CA ALA A 57 -2.32 -5.81 -3.88
C ALA A 57 -1.86 -4.42 -3.46
N VAL A 58 -2.66 -3.70 -2.69
CA VAL A 58 -2.37 -2.31 -2.30
C VAL A 58 -2.46 -2.17 -0.78
N GLU A 59 -1.32 -2.02 -0.12
CA GLU A 59 -1.23 -1.76 1.32
C GLU A 59 -1.35 -0.25 1.56
N ILE A 60 -2.35 0.18 2.32
CA ILE A 60 -2.65 1.60 2.53
C ILE A 60 -2.07 2.09 3.86
N LYS A 61 -1.21 3.11 3.79
CA LYS A 61 -0.59 3.74 4.96
C LYS A 61 -0.82 5.25 4.96
N SER A 62 -1.43 5.75 6.03
CA SER A 62 -1.71 7.17 6.21
C SER A 62 -0.62 7.95 6.96
N PHE A 63 0.38 7.25 7.53
CA PHE A 63 1.51 7.88 8.23
C PHE A 63 1.08 8.94 9.28
N VAL A 64 0.05 8.62 10.07
CA VAL A 64 -0.56 9.56 11.04
C VAL A 64 0.02 9.40 12.46
N GLY A 65 1.03 8.54 12.61
CA GLY A 65 1.71 8.30 13.86
C GLY A 65 2.51 9.51 14.34
N ILE A 66 2.96 9.44 15.58
CA ILE A 66 3.76 10.51 16.22
C ILE A 66 5.11 10.69 15.51
N SER A 67 5.65 9.62 14.92
CA SER A 67 6.91 9.63 14.18
C SER A 67 6.72 9.02 12.80
N LYS A 68 6.87 9.85 11.77
CA LYS A 68 6.84 9.43 10.35
C LYS A 68 7.91 8.38 10.04
N MET A 69 9.08 8.49 10.67
CA MET A 69 10.16 7.51 10.49
C MET A 69 9.79 6.14 11.06
N ASN A 70 9.19 6.09 12.25
CA ASN A 70 8.71 4.83 12.82
C ASN A 70 7.57 4.24 11.97
N ASP A 71 6.67 5.07 11.46
CA ASP A 71 5.63 4.62 10.53
C ASP A 71 6.25 4.04 9.24
N LEU A 72 7.32 4.66 8.74
CA LEU A 72 8.07 4.18 7.57
C LEU A 72 8.75 2.83 7.83
N GLU A 73 9.48 2.69 8.93
CA GLU A 73 10.13 1.43 9.31
C GLU A 73 9.12 0.28 9.39
N ASN A 74 7.95 0.54 10.01
CA ASN A 74 6.86 -0.44 10.08
C ASN A 74 6.26 -0.75 8.69
N ALA A 75 6.04 0.27 7.85
CA ALA A 75 5.52 0.09 6.51
C ALA A 75 6.48 -0.75 5.63
N ILE A 76 7.78 -0.48 5.68
CA ILE A 76 8.82 -1.23 4.97
C ILE A 76 8.83 -2.68 5.43
N GLY A 77 8.85 -2.92 6.74
CA GLY A 77 8.85 -4.28 7.30
C GLY A 77 7.62 -5.08 6.84
N GLN A 78 6.43 -4.50 6.93
CA GLN A 78 5.20 -5.16 6.48
C GLN A 78 5.19 -5.39 4.96
N TYR A 79 5.64 -4.41 4.18
CA TYR A 79 5.72 -4.54 2.72
C TYR A 79 6.63 -5.72 2.31
N ILE A 80 7.81 -5.85 2.91
CA ILE A 80 8.74 -6.95 2.62
C ILE A 80 8.10 -8.30 2.95
N VAL A 81 7.43 -8.41 4.11
CA VAL A 81 6.76 -9.66 4.52
C VAL A 81 5.63 -10.03 3.56
N TYR A 82 4.76 -9.08 3.21
CA TYR A 82 3.68 -9.33 2.26
C TYR A 82 4.17 -9.65 0.87
N ARG A 83 5.16 -8.93 0.36
CA ARG A 83 5.75 -9.20 -0.96
C ARG A 83 6.33 -10.61 -1.01
N THR A 84 7.00 -11.03 0.06
CA THR A 84 7.58 -12.38 0.16
C THR A 84 6.49 -13.46 0.11
N TYR A 85 5.42 -13.31 0.88
CA TYR A 85 4.34 -14.30 0.86
C TYR A 85 3.52 -14.27 -0.42
N LEU A 86 3.26 -13.10 -0.99
CA LEU A 86 2.60 -12.96 -2.28
C LEU A 86 3.38 -13.65 -3.40
N HIS A 87 4.71 -13.52 -3.39
CA HIS A 87 5.57 -14.21 -4.36
C HIS A 87 5.34 -15.74 -4.37
N GLU A 88 5.06 -16.34 -3.21
CA GLU A 88 4.85 -17.78 -3.11
C GLU A 88 3.41 -18.21 -3.45
N ILE A 89 2.40 -17.37 -3.17
CA ILE A 89 0.98 -17.79 -3.30
C ILE A 89 0.25 -17.22 -4.52
N ASP A 90 0.66 -16.04 -5.01
CA ASP A 90 0.08 -15.34 -6.14
C ASP A 90 1.18 -14.49 -6.82
N PRO A 91 2.19 -15.13 -7.46
CA PRO A 91 3.39 -14.44 -7.97
C PRO A 91 3.11 -13.39 -9.03
N GLU A 92 1.96 -13.45 -9.70
CA GLU A 92 1.53 -12.46 -10.70
C GLU A 92 0.97 -11.19 -10.05
N ARG A 93 0.61 -11.22 -8.76
CA ARG A 93 0.03 -10.08 -8.05
C ARG A 93 1.13 -9.18 -7.49
N ILE A 94 1.22 -7.97 -8.05
CA ILE A 94 2.23 -6.99 -7.66
C ILE A 94 1.77 -6.22 -6.42
N LEU A 95 2.61 -6.16 -5.38
CA LEU A 95 2.33 -5.38 -4.17
C LEU A 95 2.77 -3.92 -4.35
N TYR A 96 1.85 -3.00 -4.04
CA TYR A 96 2.09 -1.56 -3.94
C TYR A 96 1.83 -1.06 -2.53
N LEU A 97 2.58 -0.04 -2.11
CA LEU A 97 2.32 0.75 -0.92
C LEU A 97 1.62 2.05 -1.36
N ALA A 98 0.40 2.28 -0.88
CA ALA A 98 -0.35 3.50 -1.16
C ALA A 98 -0.23 4.52 -0.02
N ILE A 99 0.10 5.76 -0.40
CA ILE A 99 0.27 6.91 0.49
C ILE A 99 -0.35 8.17 -0.13
N ASP A 100 -0.60 9.21 0.67
CA ASP A 100 -1.02 10.51 0.14
C ASP A 100 0.16 11.36 -0.36
N THR A 101 -0.17 12.38 -1.16
CA THR A 101 0.79 13.35 -1.72
C THR A 101 1.57 14.13 -0.66
N GLU A 102 0.94 14.42 0.49
CA GLU A 102 1.58 15.07 1.64
C GLU A 102 2.69 14.17 2.22
N THR A 103 2.36 12.93 2.53
CA THR A 103 3.32 11.93 3.03
C THR A 103 4.44 11.68 2.02
N TYR A 104 4.12 11.57 0.73
CA TYR A 104 5.13 11.42 -0.31
C TYR A 104 6.13 12.59 -0.28
N SER A 105 5.60 13.80 -0.20
CA SER A 105 6.40 15.02 -0.20
C SER A 105 7.24 15.21 1.06
N GLU A 106 6.75 14.76 2.22
CA GLU A 106 7.48 14.87 3.50
C GLU A 106 8.59 13.84 3.62
N ILE A 107 8.36 12.60 3.18
CA ILE A 107 9.26 11.48 3.45
C ILE A 107 10.20 11.20 2.29
N PHE A 108 9.74 11.35 1.04
CA PHE A 108 10.44 10.85 -0.15
C PHE A 108 10.94 11.95 -1.11
N ASN A 109 10.79 13.22 -0.75
CA ASN A 109 11.44 14.31 -1.48
C ASN A 109 12.95 14.43 -1.16
N ASP A 110 13.38 13.99 0.01
CA ASP A 110 14.82 13.92 0.33
C ASP A 110 15.44 12.60 -0.15
N ILE A 111 16.75 12.64 -0.41
CA ILE A 111 17.58 11.52 -0.90
C ILE A 111 17.45 10.29 0.02
N SER A 112 17.35 10.50 1.33
CA SER A 112 17.23 9.42 2.32
C SER A 112 16.00 8.54 2.07
N GLY A 113 14.82 9.13 1.86
CA GLY A 113 13.60 8.39 1.56
C GLY A 113 13.67 7.68 0.21
N ARG A 114 14.21 8.33 -0.82
CA ARG A 114 14.34 7.73 -2.16
C ARG A 114 15.23 6.50 -2.16
N ILE A 115 16.37 6.57 -1.46
CA ILE A 115 17.28 5.42 -1.31
C ILE A 115 16.55 4.23 -0.68
N LEU A 116 15.68 4.46 0.33
CA LEU A 116 14.94 3.38 0.97
C LEU A 116 13.95 2.71 0.01
N LEU A 117 13.28 3.47 -0.86
CA LEU A 117 12.40 2.91 -1.90
C LEU A 117 13.19 2.07 -2.90
N ASP A 118 14.29 2.62 -3.40
CA ASP A 118 15.10 2.00 -4.46
C ASP A 118 15.76 0.70 -3.97
N VAL A 119 16.42 0.73 -2.82
CA VAL A 119 17.15 -0.43 -2.26
C VAL A 119 16.19 -1.57 -1.93
N ASN A 120 14.98 -1.26 -1.44
CA ASN A 120 13.99 -2.27 -1.07
C ASN A 120 13.03 -2.63 -2.22
N GLN A 121 13.14 -1.95 -3.37
CA GLN A 121 12.27 -2.10 -4.53
C GLN A 121 10.79 -1.92 -4.16
N ILE A 122 10.48 -0.88 -3.39
CA ILE A 122 9.13 -0.58 -2.94
C ILE A 122 8.41 0.16 -4.06
N ARG A 123 7.32 -0.44 -4.54
CA ARG A 123 6.44 0.18 -5.53
C ARG A 123 5.41 1.06 -4.82
N LEU A 124 5.23 2.29 -5.30
CA LEU A 124 4.33 3.26 -4.70
C LEU A 124 3.13 3.58 -5.57
N ILE A 125 2.00 3.83 -4.92
CA ILE A 125 0.84 4.54 -5.47
C ILE A 125 0.68 5.80 -4.64
N VAL A 126 0.89 6.97 -5.25
CA VAL A 126 0.67 8.25 -4.59
C VAL A 126 -0.73 8.74 -4.95
N VAL A 127 -1.56 8.98 -3.94
CA VAL A 127 -2.95 9.42 -4.12
C VAL A 127 -3.13 10.85 -3.64
N ASP A 128 -3.74 11.67 -4.48
CA ASP A 128 -4.32 12.93 -4.01
C ASP A 128 -5.60 12.60 -3.25
N SER A 129 -5.60 12.76 -1.93
CA SER A 129 -6.73 12.39 -1.08
C SER A 129 -7.94 13.32 -1.22
N GLU A 130 -7.76 14.54 -1.73
CA GLU A 130 -8.87 15.48 -1.96
C GLU A 130 -9.57 15.19 -3.30
N GLN A 131 -8.79 14.93 -4.34
CA GLN A 131 -9.30 14.56 -5.66
C GLN A 131 -9.67 13.08 -5.75
N GLU A 132 -9.26 12.28 -4.77
CA GLU A 132 -9.32 10.81 -4.74
C GLU A 132 -8.87 10.24 -6.08
N ALA A 133 -7.69 10.66 -6.53
CA ALA A 133 -7.13 10.33 -7.83
C ALA A 133 -5.67 9.93 -7.69
N ILE A 134 -5.20 9.03 -8.56
CA ILE A 134 -3.81 8.61 -8.54
C ILE A 134 -2.97 9.73 -9.14
N ALA A 135 -2.07 10.29 -8.35
CA ALA A 135 -1.13 11.31 -8.75
C ALA A 135 0.11 10.71 -9.41
N GLU A 136 0.64 9.61 -8.86
CA GLU A 136 1.85 8.95 -9.36
C GLU A 136 1.85 7.44 -9.12
N TRP A 137 2.49 6.72 -10.04
CA TRP A 137 2.90 5.32 -9.88
C TRP A 137 4.42 5.21 -9.96
N THR A 138 5.06 4.74 -8.89
CA THR A 138 6.50 4.47 -8.88
C THR A 138 6.73 2.97 -8.93
N SER A 139 7.60 2.51 -9.83
CA SER A 139 7.83 1.08 -10.14
C SER A 139 9.26 0.62 -9.92
#